data_AF-A0A552X7I3-F1
#
_entry.id   AF-A0A552X7I3-F1
#
_cell.length_a   1.000
_cell.length_b   1.000
_cell.length_c   1.000
_cell.angle_alpha   90.00
_cell.angle_beta   90.00
_cell.angle_gamma   90.00
#
_symmetry.space_group_name_H-M   'P 1'
#
loop_
_entity.id
_entity.type
_entity.pdbx_description
1 polymer ?
#
loop_
_entity_poly.entity_id
_entity_poly.type
_entity_poly.pdbx_seq_one_letter_code
_entity_poly.pdbx_strand_id
1 'polypeptide(L)'
;MKLQQKGFDRAAINRVLEKLEERNWQSDARFADVFYRQRVMQGYGPLRVRQEMQLKGVHDDDIERCFTTYATDWAALAYERYRRRFGNAPLAPSDHKERARRMRFLAQRGFTSEHIYRAFEKAQENPED
;
A
#
# COMPACT_ATOMS: atom_id res chain seq x y z
N MET A 1 24.90 -45.62 -5.38
CA MET A 1 24.12 -46.08 -4.20
C MET A 1 23.71 -44.86 -3.39
N LYS A 2 22.52 -44.68 -2.83
CA LYS A 2 21.23 -45.39 -2.85
C LYS A 2 20.26 -44.41 -2.14
N LEU A 3 19.27 -43.88 -2.84
CA LEU A 3 17.91 -43.53 -2.36
C LEU A 3 17.02 -43.04 -3.52
N GLN A 4 17.21 -43.59 -4.72
CA GLN A 4 16.09 -43.86 -5.63
C GLN A 4 15.41 -45.12 -5.07
N GLN A 5 14.53 -44.98 -4.09
CA GLN A 5 13.71 -46.10 -3.63
C GLN A 5 12.50 -45.59 -2.87
N LYS A 6 11.44 -45.29 -3.64
CA LYS A 6 10.03 -45.57 -3.34
C LYS A 6 9.23 -45.09 -4.55
N GLY A 7 8.63 -46.03 -5.28
CA GLY A 7 7.91 -45.81 -6.53
C GLY A 7 6.67 -44.93 -6.36
N PHE A 8 6.89 -43.63 -6.19
CA PHE A 8 5.85 -42.62 -6.32
C PHE A 8 5.83 -42.16 -7.77
N ASP A 9 4.67 -42.34 -8.39
CA ASP A 9 4.36 -41.83 -9.71
C ASP A 9 4.71 -40.33 -9.76
N ARG A 10 5.47 -39.88 -10.76
CA ARG A 10 5.84 -38.46 -10.92
C ARG A 10 4.60 -37.56 -10.93
N ALA A 11 3.47 -38.09 -11.39
CA ALA A 11 2.17 -37.42 -11.36
C ALA A 11 1.62 -37.20 -9.93
N ALA A 12 1.96 -38.06 -8.98
CA ALA A 12 1.56 -37.90 -7.57
C ALA A 12 2.41 -36.83 -6.86
N ILE A 13 3.71 -36.73 -7.20
CA ILE A 13 4.59 -35.68 -6.68
C ILE A 13 4.15 -34.31 -7.21
N ASN A 14 3.89 -34.19 -8.52
CA ASN A 14 3.42 -32.94 -9.11
C ASN A 14 2.08 -32.48 -8.51
N ARG A 15 1.12 -33.39 -8.32
CA ARG A 15 -0.17 -33.05 -7.68
C ARG A 15 -0.02 -32.59 -6.23
N VAL A 16 0.97 -33.09 -5.50
CA VAL A 16 1.23 -32.64 -4.12
C VAL A 16 1.93 -31.28 -4.13
N LEU A 17 2.87 -31.06 -5.05
CA LEU A 17 3.52 -29.76 -5.24
C LEU A 17 2.52 -28.69 -5.67
N GLU A 18 1.67 -28.95 -6.65
CA GLU A 18 0.58 -28.05 -7.08
C GLU A 18 -0.35 -27.69 -5.91
N LYS A 19 -0.76 -28.69 -5.12
CA LYS A 19 -1.61 -28.45 -3.93
C LYS A 19 -0.91 -27.65 -2.83
N LEU A 20 0.41 -27.79 -2.69
CA LEU A 20 1.20 -27.03 -1.72
C LEU A 20 1.43 -25.60 -2.21
N GLU A 21 1.73 -25.42 -3.49
CA GLU A 21 1.87 -24.11 -4.13
C GLU A 21 0.55 -23.34 -4.09
N GLU A 22 -0.58 -23.94 -4.46
CA GLU A 22 -1.90 -23.30 -4.36
C GLU A 22 -2.22 -22.83 -2.93
N ARG A 23 -1.91 -23.64 -1.92
CA ARG A 23 -2.14 -23.28 -0.51
C ARG A 23 -1.19 -22.18 -0.04
N ASN A 24 0.07 -22.20 -0.48
CA ASN A 24 1.05 -21.17 -0.14
C ASN A 24 0.65 -19.84 -0.81
N TRP A 25 0.27 -19.87 -2.09
CA TRP A 25 -0.25 -18.71 -2.82
C TRP A 25 -1.49 -18.11 -2.17
N GLN A 26 -2.44 -18.93 -1.71
CA GLN A 26 -3.60 -18.42 -0.96
C GLN A 26 -3.21 -17.74 0.36
N SER A 27 -2.14 -18.20 1.01
CA SER A 27 -1.60 -17.57 2.22
C SER A 27 -0.93 -16.25 1.89
N ASP A 28 -0.10 -16.22 0.84
CA ASP A 28 0.65 -15.03 0.41
C ASP A 28 -0.29 -13.94 -0.11
N ALA A 29 -1.29 -14.31 -0.91
CA ALA A 29 -2.33 -13.40 -1.38
C ALA A 29 -3.15 -12.79 -0.23
N ARG A 30 -3.53 -13.62 0.75
CA ARG A 30 -4.27 -13.17 1.95
C ARG A 30 -3.40 -12.27 2.83
N PHE A 31 -2.12 -12.58 2.95
CA PHE A 31 -1.17 -11.74 3.65
C PHE A 31 -1.04 -10.37 2.97
N ALA A 32 -0.89 -10.35 1.63
CA ALA A 32 -0.83 -9.13 0.84
C ALA A 32 -2.07 -8.24 1.07
N ASP A 33 -3.27 -8.82 1.02
CA ASP A 33 -4.53 -8.12 1.26
C ASP A 33 -4.61 -7.49 2.64
N VAL A 34 -4.32 -8.27 3.68
CA VAL A 34 -4.36 -7.81 5.07
C VAL A 34 -3.34 -6.71 5.29
N PHE A 35 -2.12 -6.90 4.80
CA PHE A 35 -1.03 -5.94 4.95
C PHE A 35 -1.33 -4.63 4.22
N TYR A 36 -1.82 -4.70 2.97
CA TYR A 36 -2.22 -3.54 2.19
C TYR A 36 -3.29 -2.74 2.93
N ARG A 37 -4.39 -3.38 3.35
CA ARG A 37 -5.49 -2.71 4.07
C ARG A 37 -5.00 -2.10 5.38
N GLN A 38 -4.16 -2.80 6.14
CA GLN A 38 -3.58 -2.27 7.37
C GLN A 38 -2.81 -0.97 7.10
N ARG A 39 -2.01 -0.92 6.05
CA ARG A 39 -1.22 0.28 5.71
C ARG A 39 -2.07 1.45 5.21
N VAL A 40 -3.11 1.16 4.43
CA VAL A 40 -4.11 2.16 4.03
C VAL A 40 -4.82 2.73 5.26
N MET A 41 -5.27 1.87 6.19
CA MET A 41 -5.91 2.30 7.45
C MET A 41 -4.98 3.12 8.35
N GLN A 42 -3.66 2.89 8.28
CA GLN A 42 -2.65 3.69 8.97
C GLN A 42 -2.37 5.04 8.28
N GLY A 43 -2.84 5.22 7.05
CA GLY A 43 -2.67 6.45 6.28
C GLY A 43 -1.33 6.56 5.59
N TYR A 44 -0.75 5.43 5.19
CA TYR A 44 0.42 5.42 4.33
C TYR A 44 -0.01 5.53 2.87
N GLY A 45 0.77 6.28 2.10
CA GLY A 45 0.57 6.48 0.68
C GLY A 45 1.12 5.32 -0.15
N PRO A 46 0.75 5.29 -1.44
CA PRO A 46 0.95 4.13 -2.32
C PRO A 46 2.42 3.72 -2.46
N LEU A 47 3.35 4.70 -2.51
CA LEU A 47 4.78 4.42 -2.67
C LEU A 47 5.32 3.62 -1.49
N ARG A 48 4.92 4.01 -0.28
CA ARG A 48 5.36 3.36 0.96
C ARG A 48 4.67 2.01 1.15
N VAL A 49 3.37 1.91 0.85
CA VAL A 49 2.66 0.63 0.92
C VAL A 49 3.34 -0.40 0.01
N ARG A 50 3.59 -0.04 -1.26
CA ARG A 50 4.29 -0.90 -2.22
C ARG A 50 5.68 -1.30 -1.73
N GLN A 51 6.49 -0.34 -1.32
CA GLN A 51 7.84 -0.62 -0.82
C GLN A 51 7.83 -1.57 0.38
N GLU A 52 6.92 -1.35 1.34
CA GLU A 52 6.84 -2.21 2.52
C GLU A 52 6.32 -3.62 2.17
N MET A 53 5.43 -3.76 1.19
CA MET A 53 5.01 -5.07 0.69
C MET A 53 6.18 -5.82 0.03
N GLN A 54 6.98 -5.14 -0.79
CA GLN A 54 8.17 -5.72 -1.42
C GLN A 54 9.21 -6.16 -0.37
N LEU A 55 9.46 -5.34 0.65
CA LEU A 55 10.34 -5.70 1.77
C LEU A 55 9.84 -6.89 2.60
N LYS A 56 8.53 -7.16 2.56
CA LYS A 56 7.92 -8.35 3.19
C LYS A 56 7.90 -9.57 2.29
N GLY A 57 8.45 -9.48 1.08
CA GLY A 57 8.53 -10.59 0.12
C GLY A 57 7.22 -10.87 -0.61
N VAL A 58 6.28 -9.92 -0.63
CA VAL A 58 5.06 -10.06 -1.43
C VAL A 58 5.41 -9.95 -2.91
N HIS A 59 4.90 -10.87 -3.73
CA HIS A 59 5.15 -10.88 -5.16
C HIS A 59 4.54 -9.65 -5.86
N ASP A 60 5.18 -9.14 -6.92
CA ASP A 60 4.70 -7.94 -7.60
C ASP A 60 3.28 -8.12 -8.17
N ASP A 61 2.92 -9.32 -8.63
CA ASP A 61 1.56 -9.64 -9.10
C ASP A 61 0.51 -9.52 -7.97
N ASP A 62 0.85 -9.94 -6.74
CA ASP A 62 -0.02 -9.79 -5.58
C ASP A 62 -0.17 -8.32 -5.18
N ILE A 63 0.91 -7.54 -5.29
CA ILE A 63 0.90 -6.09 -5.07
C ILE A 63 -0.03 -5.44 -6.08
N GLU A 64 0.17 -5.65 -7.38
CA GLU A 64 -0.68 -5.06 -8.42
C GLU A 64 -2.15 -5.48 -8.26
N ARG A 65 -2.41 -6.75 -7.91
CA ARG A 65 -3.77 -7.21 -7.59
C ARG A 65 -4.37 -6.41 -6.45
N CYS A 66 -3.63 -6.18 -5.35
CA CYS A 66 -4.14 -5.40 -4.22
C CYS A 66 -4.47 -3.95 -4.66
N PHE A 67 -3.55 -3.30 -5.37
CA PHE A 67 -3.73 -1.93 -5.84
C PHE A 67 -4.94 -1.80 -6.78
N THR A 68 -5.16 -2.78 -7.64
CA THR A 68 -6.30 -2.82 -8.56
C THR A 68 -7.61 -3.17 -7.84
N THR A 69 -7.59 -4.20 -6.98
CA THR A 69 -8.79 -4.70 -6.28
C THR A 69 -9.40 -3.66 -5.35
N TYR A 70 -8.58 -2.97 -4.56
CA TYR A 70 -9.09 -1.99 -3.59
C TYR A 70 -9.34 -0.62 -4.21
N ALA A 71 -8.71 -0.31 -5.36
CA ALA A 71 -8.82 0.96 -6.05
C ALA A 71 -8.80 2.18 -5.10
N THR A 72 -7.89 2.15 -4.12
CA THR A 72 -7.87 3.11 -3.01
C THR A 72 -7.77 4.55 -3.52
N ASP A 73 -8.67 5.42 -3.05
CA ASP A 73 -8.56 6.86 -3.28
C ASP A 73 -7.44 7.45 -2.40
N TRP A 74 -6.24 7.47 -2.97
CA TRP A 74 -5.04 7.97 -2.29
C TRP A 74 -5.08 9.49 -2.05
N ALA A 75 -5.78 10.25 -2.90
CA ALA A 75 -5.91 11.69 -2.73
C ALA A 75 -6.83 12.01 -1.54
N ALA A 76 -7.95 11.29 -1.42
CA ALA A 76 -8.83 11.40 -0.25
C ALA A 76 -8.11 10.98 1.04
N LEU A 77 -7.34 9.89 1.00
CA LEU A 77 -6.56 9.45 2.16
C LEU A 77 -5.48 10.48 2.54
N ALA A 78 -4.80 11.07 1.57
CA ALA A 78 -3.82 12.14 1.80
C ALA A 78 -4.47 13.35 2.48
N TYR A 79 -5.63 13.78 1.98
CA TYR A 79 -6.41 14.88 2.56
C TYR A 79 -6.85 14.57 3.99
N GLU A 80 -7.40 13.38 4.25
CA GLU A 80 -7.81 12.97 5.60
C GLU A 80 -6.63 13.02 6.58
N ARG A 81 -5.45 12.54 6.16
CA ARG A 81 -4.24 12.56 6.99
C ARG A 81 -3.70 13.96 7.20
N TYR A 82 -3.79 14.80 6.17
CA TYR A 82 -3.46 16.22 6.28
C TYR A 82 -4.37 16.91 7.31
N ARG A 83 -5.69 16.78 7.16
CA ARG A 83 -6.68 17.39 8.06
C ARG A 83 -6.53 16.91 9.50
N ARG A 84 -6.33 15.61 9.73
CA ARG A 84 -6.08 15.09 11.09
C ARG A 84 -4.83 15.67 11.76
N ARG A 85 -3.82 16.07 10.98
CA ARG A 85 -2.56 16.59 11.52
C ARG A 85 -2.56 18.11 11.69
N PHE A 86 -3.11 18.83 10.72
CA PHE A 86 -3.02 20.29 10.65
C PHE A 86 -4.36 20.99 10.88
N GLY A 87 -5.44 20.22 11.01
CA GLY A 87 -6.81 20.76 11.11
C GLY A 87 -7.16 21.63 9.90
N ASN A 88 -7.99 22.63 10.18
CA ASN A 88 -8.35 23.67 9.22
C ASN A 88 -7.45 24.90 9.37
N ALA A 89 -6.22 24.73 9.89
CA ALA A 89 -5.32 25.84 10.09
C ALA A 89 -4.98 26.47 8.73
N PRO A 90 -5.39 27.74 8.49
CA PRO A 90 -5.19 28.38 7.21
C PRO A 90 -3.70 28.43 6.87
N LEU A 91 -3.38 28.19 5.61
CA LEU A 91 -2.03 28.30 5.09
C LEU A 91 -1.97 29.57 4.25
N ALA A 92 -1.34 30.62 4.78
CA ALA A 92 -1.13 31.84 4.03
C ALA A 92 -0.28 31.56 2.77
N PRO A 93 -0.62 32.11 1.59
CA PRO A 93 0.15 31.90 0.36
C PRO A 93 1.64 32.28 0.48
N SER A 94 1.96 33.23 1.36
CA SER A 94 3.31 33.70 1.64
C SER A 94 4.11 32.80 2.58
N ASP A 95 3.46 31.86 3.29
CA ASP A 95 4.15 30.95 4.23
C ASP A 95 4.70 29.71 3.51
N HIS A 96 5.72 29.95 2.67
CA HIS A 96 6.40 28.89 1.93
C HIS A 96 7.05 27.84 2.84
N LYS A 97 7.48 28.24 4.04
CA LYS A 97 8.14 27.35 5.00
C LYS A 97 7.15 26.34 5.58
N GLU A 98 5.98 26.80 6.02
CA GLU A 98 4.94 25.91 6.52
C GLU A 98 4.34 25.07 5.38
N ARG A 99 4.16 25.63 4.18
CA ARG A 99 3.74 24.85 3.00
C ARG A 99 4.68 23.67 2.73
N ALA A 100 5.99 23.94 2.68
CA ALA A 100 6.98 22.89 2.47
C ALA A 100 6.99 21.86 3.60
N ARG A 101 6.76 22.27 4.85
CA ARG A 101 6.65 21.36 6.00
C ARG A 101 5.45 20.42 5.85
N ARG A 102 4.28 20.96 5.49
CA ARG A 102 3.06 20.18 5.31
C ARG A 102 3.16 19.21 4.11
N MET A 103 3.77 19.64 3.00
CA MET A 103 4.05 18.74 1.87
C MET A 103 5.02 17.62 2.24
N ARG A 104 6.11 17.92 2.96
CA ARG A 104 7.07 16.90 3.45
C ARG A 104 6.41 15.86 4.35
N PHE A 105 5.47 16.27 5.20
CA PHE A 105 4.73 15.34 6.07
C PHE A 105 3.99 14.25 5.29
N LEU A 106 3.37 14.61 4.16
CA LEU A 106 2.68 13.66 3.28
C LEU A 106 3.68 12.85 2.44
N ALA A 107 4.73 13.49 1.93
CA ALA A 107 5.78 12.80 1.17
C ALA A 107 6.47 11.70 2.01
N GLN A 108 6.77 11.97 3.29
CA GLN A 108 7.33 10.98 4.23
C GLN A 108 6.39 9.80 4.53
N ARG A 109 5.09 9.98 4.29
CA ARG A 109 4.10 8.90 4.35
C ARG A 109 3.98 8.11 3.06
N GLY A 110 4.67 8.50 1.99
CA GLY A 110 4.69 7.81 0.71
C GLY A 110 3.59 8.25 -0.25
N PHE A 111 2.98 9.42 -0.03
CA PHE A 111 2.07 10.02 -1.02
C PHE A 111 2.87 10.62 -2.19
N THR A 112 2.35 10.48 -3.41
CA THR A 112 2.94 11.07 -4.61
C THR A 112 2.70 12.58 -4.61
N SER A 113 3.47 13.32 -5.41
CA SER A 113 3.26 14.76 -5.60
C SER A 113 1.83 15.07 -6.03
N GLU A 114 1.25 14.28 -6.95
CA GLU A 114 -0.14 14.45 -7.38
C GLU A 114 -1.13 14.35 -6.22
N HIS A 115 -1.03 13.31 -5.38
CA HIS A 115 -1.91 13.16 -4.22
C HIS A 115 -1.75 14.33 -3.23
N ILE A 116 -0.52 14.83 -3.07
CA ILE A 116 -0.22 15.97 -2.21
C ILE A 116 -0.89 17.24 -2.77
N TYR A 117 -0.76 17.52 -4.08
CA TYR A 117 -1.37 18.70 -4.68
C TYR A 117 -2.90 18.69 -4.56
N ARG A 118 -3.54 17.56 -4.88
CA ARG A 118 -5.01 17.42 -4.74
C ARG A 118 -5.48 17.58 -3.29
N ALA A 119 -4.74 17.05 -2.32
CA ALA A 119 -5.06 17.24 -0.91
C ALA A 119 -4.98 18.71 -0.48
N PHE A 120 -4.03 19.48 -1.03
CA PHE A 120 -3.90 20.91 -0.74
C PHE A 120 -4.98 21.75 -1.41
N GLU A 121 -5.35 21.41 -2.64
CA GLU A 121 -6.48 22.04 -3.36
C GLU A 121 -7.76 21.87 -2.55
N LYS A 122 -8.10 20.63 -2.18
CA LYS A 122 -9.26 20.32 -1.35
C LYS A 122 -9.24 21.02 0.03
N ALA A 123 -8.07 21.17 0.65
CA ALA A 123 -7.93 21.88 1.92
C ALA A 123 -8.12 23.40 1.81
N GLN A 124 -7.98 23.97 0.61
CA GLN A 124 -8.26 25.39 0.35
C GLN A 124 -9.73 25.60 -0.04
N GLU A 125 -10.38 24.60 -0.64
CA GLU A 125 -11.80 24.63 -1.03
C GLU A 125 -12.75 24.51 0.17
N ASN A 126 -12.44 23.68 1.18
CA ASN A 126 -13.27 23.47 2.37
C ASN A 126 -12.58 23.95 3.67
N PRO A 127 -12.57 25.26 3.97
CA PRO A 127 -12.05 25.77 5.25
C PRO A 127 -12.96 25.50 6.47
N GLU A 128 -14.22 25.08 6.28
CA GLU A 128 -15.27 25.06 7.32
C GLU A 128 -15.72 23.67 7.84
N ASP A 129 -15.17 22.54 7.34
CA ASP A 129 -15.53 21.17 7.79
C ASP A 129 -14.73 20.64 8.99
#